data_AF-A0A6N9VED7-F1
#
_entry.id   AF-A0A6N9VED7-F1
#
_cell.length_a   1.000
_cell.length_b   1.000
_cell.length_c   1.000
_cell.angle_alpha   90.00
_cell.angle_beta   90.00
_cell.angle_gamma   90.00
#
_symmetry.space_group_name_H-M   'P 1'
#
loop_
_entity.id
_entity.type
_entity.pdbx_description
1 polymer ?
#
loop_
_entity_poly.entity_id
_entity_poly.type
_entity_poly.pdbx_seq_one_letter_code
_entity_poly.pdbx_strand_id
1 'polypeptide(L)' 'MTTRAEIAHQVSTTLGDHAADFDIDAITEEITERYGLVDIDAIDSEEYNALIERHDTTA' A
#
# COMPACT_ATOMS: atom_id res chain seq x y z
N MET A 1 10.12 2.04 14.33
CA MET A 1 9.20 0.88 14.26
C MET A 1 8.02 1.37 13.47
N THR A 2 7.78 0.79 12.31
CA THR A 2 6.66 1.18 11.45
C THR A 2 5.35 0.71 12.07
N THR A 3 4.29 1.49 11.90
CA THR A 3 2.93 1.19 12.33
C THR A 3 2.01 1.06 11.13
N ARG A 4 0.84 0.43 11.30
CA ARG A 4 -0.18 0.33 10.23
C ARG A 4 -0.55 1.70 9.66
N ALA A 5 -0.63 2.72 10.51
CA ALA A 5 -0.95 4.09 10.10
C ALA A 5 0.17 4.72 9.26
N GLU A 6 1.43 4.42 9.56
CA GLU A 6 2.57 4.88 8.75
C GLU A 6 2.55 4.20 7.38
N ILE A 7 2.28 2.89 7.30
CA ILE A 7 2.14 2.19 6.01
C ILE A 7 1.02 2.80 5.17
N ALA A 8 -0.16 3.01 5.75
CA ALA A 8 -1.28 3.66 5.04
C ALA A 8 -0.90 5.06 4.54
N HIS A 9 -0.17 5.82 5.36
CA HIS A 9 0.31 7.15 4.97
C HIS A 9 1.33 7.08 3.82
N GLN A 10 2.25 6.11 3.86
CA GLN A 10 3.23 5.89 2.79
C GLN A 10 2.55 5.48 1.49
N VAL A 11 1.62 4.52 1.54
CA VAL A 11 0.83 4.08 0.37
C VAL A 11 0.09 5.27 -0.24
N SER A 12 -0.65 6.02 0.58
CA SER A 12 -1.38 7.22 0.12
C SER A 12 -0.45 8.28 -0.46
N THR A 13 0.73 8.48 0.11
CA THR A 13 1.73 9.44 -0.40
C THR A 13 2.29 9.00 -1.74
N THR A 14 2.57 7.71 -1.91
CA THR A 14 3.09 7.13 -3.16
C THR A 14 2.06 7.20 -4.30
N LEU A 15 0.79 6.96 -4.00
CA LEU A 15 -0.31 7.06 -4.97
C LEU A 15 -0.66 8.51 -5.32
N GLY A 16 -0.40 9.46 -4.40
CA GLY A 16 -0.65 10.88 -4.62
C GLY A 16 -2.11 11.17 -4.95
N ASP A 17 -2.34 11.87 -6.05
CA ASP A 17 -3.70 12.25 -6.50
C ASP A 17 -4.59 11.05 -6.84
N HIS A 18 -3.98 9.90 -7.14
CA HIS A 18 -4.70 8.66 -7.43
C HIS A 18 -5.13 7.91 -6.17
N ALA A 19 -4.72 8.31 -4.96
CA ALA A 19 -5.03 7.55 -3.74
C ALA A 19 -6.54 7.34 -3.52
N ALA A 20 -7.40 8.21 -4.06
CA ALA A 20 -8.86 8.07 -3.98
C ALA A 20 -9.42 6.95 -4.89
N ASP A 21 -8.64 6.49 -5.87
CA ASP A 21 -9.00 5.43 -6.80
C ASP A 21 -8.66 4.04 -6.24
N PHE A 22 -7.98 3.95 -5.09
CA PHE A 22 -7.51 2.69 -4.48
C PHE A 22 -8.07 2.46 -3.07
N ASP A 23 -8.27 1.20 -2.70
CA ASP A 23 -8.59 0.81 -1.32
C ASP A 23 -7.32 0.77 -0.46
N ILE A 24 -6.95 1.92 0.11
CA ILE A 24 -5.76 2.08 0.95
C ILE A 24 -5.78 1.16 2.18
N ASP A 25 -6.97 0.92 2.77
CA ASP A 25 -7.09 0.09 3.95
C ASP A 25 -6.83 -1.38 3.61
N ALA A 26 -7.37 -1.87 2.49
CA ALA A 26 -7.12 -3.23 1.99
C ALA A 26 -5.65 -3.43 1.56
N ILE A 27 -5.06 -2.44 0.87
CA ILE A 27 -3.63 -2.44 0.53
C ILE A 27 -2.78 -2.55 1.80
N THR A 28 -3.07 -1.72 2.79
CA THR A 28 -2.33 -1.67 4.05
C THR A 28 -2.47 -2.97 4.84
N GLU A 29 -3.66 -3.57 4.87
CA GLU A 29 -3.91 -4.87 5.48
C GLU A 29 -3.07 -5.95 4.81
N GLU A 30 -3.09 -6.04 3.47
CA GLU A 30 -2.33 -7.06 2.76
C GLU A 30 -0.81 -6.88 2.91
N ILE A 31 -0.30 -5.65 2.90
CA ILE A 31 1.12 -5.37 3.19
C ILE A 31 1.46 -5.88 4.59
N THR A 32 0.61 -5.60 5.58
CA THR A 32 0.83 -6.00 6.97
C THR A 32 0.78 -7.53 7.13
N GLU A 33 -0.11 -8.22 6.42
CA GLU A 33 -0.23 -9.67 6.47
C GLU A 33 0.95 -10.39 5.81
N ARG A 34 1.44 -9.86 4.67
CA ARG A 34 2.47 -10.52 3.86
C ARG A 34 3.90 -10.21 4.32
N TYR A 35 4.17 -8.96 4.70
CA TYR A 35 5.51 -8.50 5.04
C TYR A 35 5.65 -8.12 6.52
N GLY A 36 4.53 -7.95 7.24
CA GLY A 36 4.52 -7.39 8.58
C GLY A 36 4.55 -5.86 8.57
N LEU A 37 4.88 -5.27 9.72
CA LEU A 37 5.01 -3.83 9.88
C LEU A 37 6.35 -3.34 9.31
N VAL A 38 6.43 -3.22 7.99
CA VAL A 38 7.62 -2.80 7.23
C VAL A 38 7.39 -1.46 6.53
N ASP A 39 8.49 -0.83 6.12
CA ASP A 39 8.46 0.32 5.21
C ASP A 39 8.09 -0.14 3.78
N ILE A 40 7.23 0.58 3.06
CA ILE A 40 6.86 0.20 1.69
C ILE A 40 8.06 0.23 0.73
N ASP A 41 9.06 1.08 1.00
CA ASP A 41 10.28 1.18 0.18
C ASP A 41 11.18 -0.07 0.31
N ALA A 42 10.90 -0.95 1.29
CA ALA A 42 11.57 -2.24 1.43
C ALA A 42 10.92 -3.34 0.57
N ILE A 43 9.75 -3.09 0.01
CA ILE A 43 9.03 -4.00 -0.90
C ILE A 43 9.54 -3.76 -2.31
N ASP A 44 9.78 -4.82 -3.08
CA ASP A 44 10.16 -4.68 -4.48
C ASP A 44 9.09 -3.89 -5.25
N SER A 45 9.51 -2.96 -6.10
CA SER A 45 8.57 -2.04 -6.77
C SER A 45 7.59 -2.77 -7.70
N GLU A 46 8.00 -3.86 -8.34
CA GLU A 46 7.09 -4.64 -9.20
C GLU A 46 6.07 -5.40 -8.35
N GLU A 47 6.51 -5.97 -7.22
CA GLU A 47 5.62 -6.63 -6.27
C GLU A 47 4.64 -5.65 -5.59
N TYR A 48 5.11 -4.45 -5.22
CA TYR A 48 4.26 -3.39 -4.67
C TYR A 48 3.23 -2.92 -5.70
N ASN A 49 3.63 -2.68 -6.95
CA ASN A 49 2.71 -2.25 -8.00
C ASN A 49 1.62 -3.30 -8.28
N ALA A 50 2.00 -4.56 -8.42
CA ALA A 50 1.03 -5.66 -8.58
C ALA A 50 0.11 -5.82 -7.35
N LEU A 51 0.61 -5.45 -6.16
CA LEU A 51 -0.20 -5.46 -4.95
C LEU A 51 -1.28 -4.38 -5.01
N ILE A 52 -0.91 -3.12 -5.28
CA ILE A 52 -1.86 -1.99 -5.31
C ILE A 52 -2.86 -2.10 -6.46
N GLU A 53 -2.45 -2.60 -7.64
CA GLU A 53 -3.34 -2.74 -8.81
C GLU A 53 -4.53 -3.68 -8.56
N ARG A 54 -4.38 -4.67 -7.67
CA ARG A 54 -5.50 -5.55 -7.30
C ARG A 54 -6.55 -4.88 -6.42
N HIS A 55 -6.22 -3.72 -5.85
CA HIS A 55 -7.09 -2.92 -4.99
C HIS A 55 -7.48 -1.60 -5.65
N ASP A 56 -7.33 -1.49 -6.97
CA ASP A 56 -7.92 -0.41 -7.77
C ASP A 56 -9.45 -0.56 -7.74
N THR A 57 -10.14 0.51 -7.33
CA THR A 57 -11.60 0.56 -7.19
C THR A 57 -12.30 1.12 -8.43
N THR A 58 -11.53 1.52 -9.43
CA THR A 58 -12.02 2.07 -10.70
C THR A 58 -12.05 1.05 -11.83
N ALA A 59 -11.44 -0.12 -11.62
CA ALA A 59 -11.36 -1.24 -12.57
C ALA A 59 -12.68 -2.01 -12.78
#